data_AF-A0AAN6YDC3-F1
#
_entry.id   AF-A0AAN6YDC3-F1
#
_cell.length_a   1.000
_cell.length_b   1.000
_cell.length_c   1.000
_cell.angle_alpha   90.00
_cell.angle_beta   90.00
_cell.angle_gamma   90.00
#
_symmetry.space_group_name_H-M   'P 1'
#
loop_
_entity.id
_entity.type
_entity.pdbx_description
1 polymer ?
#
loop_
_entity_poly.entity_id
_entity_poly.type
_entity_poly.pdbx_seq_one_letter_code
_entity_poly.pdbx_strand_id
1 'polypeptide(L)'
;MSASENPLPPMSPPRRALLDFFSRALSSFQHSSSKFQVICTIPPARRDHDRLPVPTPPSTRPRTLVVLDSSFNPPTIAHLRMAASALHDLTKSKRKDLGAVRLLLLLAVNNADKAPKPAPFDQRLALMWAFAKDIQSSSGQGSIVSEEMGKTREQEEGWNIDIALSTQPYFHEKSAAIAQSDFYEGSQNDKEEVMEQVILAGYDTLIRIFNPKYYGPPTSPARSATPIQKALDPFFSRAKLRVTLRTDDEWGGKEDQLAYLQGVLTGEGLRKVGGSQEWGRRIEMVEGRKKRDVRSGCSAEA
;
A
#
# COMPACT_ATOMS: atom_id res chain seq x y z
N MET A 1 14.15 0.42 49.74
CA MET A 1 14.72 0.51 48.39
C MET A 1 14.13 -0.61 47.56
N SER A 2 13.08 -0.31 46.79
CA SER A 2 12.43 -1.30 45.91
C SER A 2 12.95 -1.04 44.50
N ALA A 3 13.64 -2.02 43.92
CA ALA A 3 14.16 -1.93 42.57
C ALA A 3 12.98 -2.02 41.60
N SER A 4 12.70 -0.91 40.92
CA SER A 4 11.79 -0.87 39.77
C SER A 4 12.42 -1.67 38.64
N GLU A 5 11.97 -2.91 38.43
CA GLU A 5 12.29 -3.65 37.21
C GLU A 5 11.69 -2.90 36.02
N ASN A 6 12.56 -2.32 35.19
CA ASN A 6 12.14 -1.82 33.89
C ASN A 6 11.65 -2.99 33.04
N PRO A 7 10.43 -2.94 32.45
CA PRO A 7 9.98 -4.00 31.56
C PRO A 7 10.93 -4.09 30.36
N LEU A 8 11.40 -5.29 30.07
CA LEU A 8 12.21 -5.59 28.89
C LEU A 8 11.45 -5.15 27.63
N PRO A 9 12.14 -4.56 26.64
CA PRO A 9 11.49 -4.18 25.39
C PRO A 9 10.94 -5.45 24.71
N PRO A 10 9.75 -5.36 24.08
CA PRO A 10 9.14 -6.51 23.43
C PRO A 10 10.07 -7.09 22.36
N MET A 11 10.35 -8.39 22.46
CA MET A 11 11.23 -9.07 21.51
C MET A 11 10.47 -9.37 20.22
N SER A 12 11.10 -9.18 19.07
CA SER A 12 10.51 -9.62 17.79
C SER A 12 10.65 -11.15 17.66
N PRO A 13 9.78 -11.82 16.88
CA PRO A 13 9.92 -13.25 16.64
C PRO A 13 11.33 -13.58 16.14
N PRO A 14 11.93 -14.72 16.56
CA PRO A 14 13.25 -15.11 16.08
C PRO A 14 13.27 -15.13 14.55
N ARG A 15 14.32 -14.54 13.94
CA ARG A 15 14.46 -14.43 12.48
C ARG A 15 14.16 -15.74 11.74
N ARG A 16 14.64 -16.86 12.28
CA ARG A 16 14.41 -18.20 11.72
C ARG A 16 12.94 -18.59 11.70
N ALA A 17 12.22 -18.39 12.80
CA ALA A 17 10.79 -18.68 12.88
C ALA A 17 9.98 -17.84 11.90
N LEU A 18 10.36 -16.58 11.71
CA LEU A 18 9.71 -15.67 10.75
C LEU A 18 9.95 -16.12 9.29
N LEU A 19 11.17 -16.52 8.95
CA LEU A 19 11.49 -17.05 7.62
C LEU A 19 10.78 -18.37 7.36
N ASP A 20 10.77 -19.30 8.33
CA ASP A 20 10.07 -20.58 8.22
C ASP A 20 8.55 -20.36 8.03
N PHE A 21 7.97 -19.38 8.73
CA PHE A 21 6.58 -18.98 8.53
C PHE A 21 6.33 -18.50 7.09
N PHE A 22 7.11 -17.54 6.60
CA PHE A 22 6.90 -16.96 5.27
C PHE A 22 7.20 -17.93 4.14
N SER A 23 8.15 -18.84 4.33
CA SER A 23 8.40 -19.93 3.39
C SER A 23 7.17 -20.84 3.26
N ARG A 24 6.59 -21.28 4.39
CA ARG A 24 5.34 -22.08 4.38
C ARG A 24 4.15 -21.32 3.78
N ALA A 25 3.99 -20.04 4.12
CA ALA A 25 2.91 -19.21 3.59
C ALA A 25 3.02 -19.03 2.07
N LEU A 26 4.24 -18.77 1.57
CA LEU A 26 4.52 -18.68 0.14
C LEU A 26 4.24 -19.99 -0.58
N SER A 27 4.74 -21.11 -0.05
CA SER A 27 4.48 -22.44 -0.63
C SER A 27 2.98 -22.74 -0.65
N SER A 28 2.25 -22.46 0.42
CA SER A 28 0.79 -22.63 0.48
C SER A 28 0.09 -21.80 -0.61
N PHE A 29 0.46 -20.54 -0.77
CA PHE A 29 -0.10 -19.68 -1.82
C PHE A 29 0.22 -20.18 -3.23
N GLN A 30 1.46 -20.61 -3.50
CA GLN A 30 1.88 -21.11 -4.81
C GLN A 30 1.20 -22.42 -5.23
N HIS A 31 0.83 -23.27 -4.26
CA HIS A 31 0.05 -24.48 -4.52
C HIS A 31 -1.46 -24.22 -4.52
N SER A 32 -1.90 -23.02 -4.12
CA SER A 32 -3.30 -22.62 -4.20
C SER A 32 -3.65 -22.15 -5.63
N SER A 33 -4.93 -22.19 -5.98
CA SER A 33 -5.46 -21.53 -7.19
C SER A 33 -5.78 -20.05 -6.97
N SER A 34 -5.42 -19.48 -5.82
CA SER A 34 -5.80 -18.11 -5.47
C SER A 34 -5.00 -17.07 -6.26
N LYS A 35 -5.68 -16.01 -6.68
CA LYS A 35 -5.05 -14.85 -7.34
C LYS A 35 -4.51 -13.82 -6.35
N PHE A 36 -5.01 -13.83 -5.12
CA PHE A 36 -4.68 -12.90 -4.05
C PHE A 36 -4.89 -13.56 -2.69
N GLN A 37 -3.94 -13.40 -1.77
CA GLN A 37 -4.09 -13.92 -0.41
C GLN A 37 -3.35 -13.03 0.58
N VAL A 38 -4.06 -12.54 1.59
CA VAL A 38 -3.45 -11.94 2.79
C VAL A 38 -2.86 -13.05 3.64
N ILE A 39 -1.55 -12.97 3.91
CA ILE A 39 -0.82 -14.00 4.65
C ILE A 39 -0.59 -13.62 6.11
N CYS A 40 -0.54 -12.33 6.43
CA CYS A 40 -0.55 -11.85 7.81
C CYS A 40 -1.00 -10.39 7.91
N THR A 41 -1.40 -10.01 9.13
CA THR A 41 -1.78 -8.65 9.51
C THR A 41 -0.93 -8.21 10.70
N ILE A 42 -0.35 -7.01 10.61
CA ILE A 42 0.31 -6.33 11.72
C ILE A 42 -0.72 -5.38 12.35
N PRO A 43 -1.20 -5.66 13.58
CA PRO A 43 -2.14 -4.77 14.28
C PRO A 43 -1.45 -3.50 14.78
N PRO A 44 -2.20 -2.44 15.14
CA PRO A 44 -1.65 -1.26 15.81
C PRO A 44 -0.84 -1.64 17.06
N ALA A 45 0.23 -0.88 17.32
CA ALA A 45 1.23 -1.21 18.34
C ALA A 45 0.64 -1.23 19.76
N ARG A 46 0.21 -2.41 20.20
CA ARG A 46 -0.07 -2.84 21.59
C ARG A 46 -0.50 -4.31 21.69
N ARG A 47 -0.84 -4.98 20.57
CA ARG A 47 -1.12 -6.42 20.54
C ARG A 47 0.06 -7.23 20.00
N ASP A 48 0.63 -8.05 20.87
CA ASP A 48 1.44 -9.22 20.55
C ASP A 48 2.68 -9.01 19.67
N HIS A 49 3.80 -8.63 20.29
CA HIS A 49 5.10 -8.66 19.64
C HIS A 49 5.70 -10.08 19.53
N ASP A 50 5.18 -11.04 20.31
CA ASP A 50 5.72 -12.39 20.42
C ASP A 50 4.96 -13.47 19.63
N ARG A 51 3.84 -13.12 18.98
CA ARG A 51 3.05 -14.11 18.21
C ARG A 51 3.55 -14.27 16.79
N LEU A 52 3.44 -15.49 16.29
CA LEU A 52 3.65 -15.77 14.87
C LEU A 52 2.68 -14.94 14.02
N PRO A 53 3.10 -14.46 12.84
CA PRO A 53 2.22 -13.70 11.97
C PRO A 53 0.97 -14.51 11.62
N VAL A 54 -0.20 -13.90 11.74
CA VAL A 54 -1.47 -14.50 11.32
C VAL A 54 -2.29 -13.48 10.54
N PRO A 55 -3.08 -13.90 9.54
CA PRO A 55 -3.99 -13.00 8.84
C PRO A 55 -5.18 -12.68 9.74
N THR A 56 -5.52 -11.40 9.86
CA THR A 56 -6.63 -10.93 10.71
C THR A 56 -7.62 -10.14 9.86
N PRO A 57 -8.70 -10.78 9.36
CA PRO A 57 -9.77 -10.09 8.66
C PRO A 57 -10.36 -8.96 9.51
N PRO A 58 -10.78 -7.83 8.90
CA PRO A 58 -11.45 -6.78 9.64
C PRO A 58 -12.86 -7.23 10.07
N SER A 59 -13.37 -6.68 11.18
CA SER A 59 -14.74 -6.94 11.65
C SER A 59 -15.79 -6.28 10.77
N THR A 60 -15.47 -5.13 10.19
CA THR A 60 -16.31 -4.37 9.26
C THR A 60 -15.52 -4.14 7.98
N ARG A 61 -16.21 -4.07 6.84
CA ARG A 61 -15.56 -3.76 5.57
C ARG A 61 -14.82 -2.42 5.68
N PRO A 62 -13.52 -2.36 5.31
CA PRO A 62 -12.83 -1.08 5.29
C PRO A 62 -13.38 -0.22 4.14
N ARG A 63 -13.59 1.07 4.41
CA ARG A 63 -13.98 2.05 3.38
C ARG A 63 -12.83 2.36 2.44
N THR A 64 -11.60 2.31 2.94
CA THR A 64 -10.41 2.66 2.17
C THR A 64 -9.30 1.64 2.38
N LEU A 65 -8.80 1.07 1.29
CA LEU A 65 -7.63 0.20 1.29
C LEU A 65 -6.49 0.90 0.56
N VAL A 66 -5.48 1.36 1.30
CA VAL A 66 -4.25 1.90 0.72
C VAL A 66 -3.40 0.72 0.27
N VAL A 67 -2.98 0.68 -0.99
CA VAL A 67 -2.22 -0.44 -1.56
C VAL A 67 -0.84 0.05 -1.99
N LEU A 68 0.20 -0.51 -1.39
CA LEU A 68 1.58 -0.36 -1.81
C LEU A 68 2.07 -1.65 -2.46
N ASP A 69 2.05 -1.68 -3.79
CA ASP A 69 2.52 -2.80 -4.62
C ASP A 69 3.96 -2.55 -5.06
N SER A 70 4.88 -3.41 -4.63
CA SER A 70 6.30 -3.30 -4.96
C SER A 70 7.00 -4.64 -4.89
N SER A 71 8.22 -4.71 -5.43
CA SER A 71 9.06 -5.89 -5.29
C SER A 71 9.71 -6.04 -3.92
N PHE A 72 9.72 -4.98 -3.10
CA PHE A 72 10.26 -4.97 -1.73
C PHE A 72 11.64 -5.65 -1.60
N ASN A 73 12.61 -5.22 -2.41
CA ASN A 73 13.89 -5.90 -2.57
C ASN A 73 15.10 -4.96 -2.43
N PRO A 74 15.41 -4.45 -1.21
CA PRO A 74 14.54 -4.38 -0.02
C PRO A 74 13.51 -3.22 -0.11
N PRO A 75 12.54 -3.10 0.82
CA PRO A 75 11.83 -1.85 1.05
C PRO A 75 12.81 -0.69 1.28
N THR A 76 12.38 0.54 0.99
CA THR A 76 13.24 1.73 1.04
C THR A 76 12.53 2.89 1.71
N ILE A 77 13.28 3.95 2.05
CA ILE A 77 12.71 5.20 2.60
C ILE A 77 11.67 5.82 1.65
N ALA A 78 11.82 5.65 0.33
CA ALA A 78 10.80 6.11 -0.61
C ALA A 78 9.47 5.36 -0.42
N HIS A 79 9.52 4.04 -0.24
CA HIS A 79 8.34 3.24 0.10
C HIS A 79 7.70 3.72 1.42
N LEU A 80 8.52 3.96 2.45
CA LEU A 80 8.06 4.45 3.75
C LEU A 80 7.31 5.78 3.61
N ARG A 81 7.89 6.74 2.88
CA ARG A 81 7.31 8.07 2.67
C ARG A 81 5.99 8.01 1.91
N MET A 82 5.90 7.17 0.88
CA MET A 82 4.64 6.97 0.13
C MET A 82 3.52 6.49 1.06
N ALA A 83 3.78 5.44 1.84
CA ALA A 83 2.81 4.87 2.77
C ALA A 83 2.44 5.84 3.90
N ALA A 84 3.43 6.38 4.60
CA ALA A 84 3.21 7.26 5.75
C ALA A 84 2.49 8.55 5.37
N SER A 85 2.82 9.17 4.23
CA SER A 85 2.11 10.37 3.77
C SER A 85 0.65 10.09 3.42
N ALA A 86 0.36 8.98 2.72
CA ALA A 86 -1.01 8.60 2.39
C ALA A 86 -1.86 8.35 3.64
N LEU A 87 -1.31 7.63 4.63
CA LEU A 87 -1.98 7.38 5.89
C LEU A 87 -2.23 8.68 6.66
N HIS A 88 -1.23 9.55 6.78
CA HIS A 88 -1.35 10.82 7.47
C HIS A 88 -2.41 11.75 6.86
N ASP A 89 -2.51 11.81 5.53
CA ASP A 89 -3.53 12.61 4.84
C ASP A 89 -4.94 12.08 5.13
N LEU A 90 -5.11 10.75 5.18
CA LEU A 90 -6.37 10.11 5.57
C LEU A 90 -6.72 10.35 7.05
N THR A 91 -5.73 10.35 7.95
CA THR A 91 -5.96 10.69 9.38
C THR A 91 -6.49 12.12 9.52
N LYS A 92 -5.91 13.09 8.81
CA LYS A 92 -6.32 14.49 8.88
C LYS A 92 -7.77 14.70 8.47
N SER A 93 -8.20 14.02 7.40
CA SER A 93 -9.55 14.16 6.86
C SER A 93 -10.60 13.33 7.61
N LYS A 94 -10.21 12.23 8.27
CA LYS A 94 -11.15 11.23 8.82
C LYS A 94 -10.83 10.74 10.23
N ARG A 95 -10.32 11.62 11.12
CA ARG A 95 -9.86 11.29 12.50
C ARG A 95 -10.74 10.34 13.33
N LYS A 96 -12.05 10.25 13.07
CA LYS A 96 -12.99 9.40 13.83
C LYS A 96 -13.16 7.97 13.30
N ASP A 97 -12.51 7.58 12.20
CA ASP A 97 -12.77 6.29 11.54
C ASP A 97 -11.49 5.57 11.09
N LEU A 98 -10.54 5.40 12.01
CA LEU A 98 -9.29 4.68 11.74
C LEU A 98 -9.54 3.20 11.38
N GLY A 99 -10.60 2.59 11.92
CA GLY A 99 -11.00 1.21 11.61
C GLY A 99 -11.44 1.01 10.16
N ALA A 100 -11.88 2.07 9.47
CA ALA A 100 -12.29 1.99 8.08
C ALA A 100 -11.13 2.11 7.07
N VAL A 101 -9.89 2.25 7.52
CA VAL A 101 -8.72 2.27 6.62
C VAL A 101 -7.75 1.16 6.97
N ARG A 102 -7.22 0.49 5.95
CA ARG A 102 -6.10 -0.45 6.08
C ARG A 102 -5.02 -0.14 5.06
N LEU A 103 -3.78 -0.49 5.39
CA LEU A 103 -2.66 -0.50 4.45
C LEU A 103 -2.39 -1.94 4.01
N LEU A 104 -2.22 -2.15 2.72
CA LEU A 104 -1.84 -3.42 2.13
C LEU A 104 -0.46 -3.29 1.47
N LEU A 105 0.50 -4.07 1.96
CA LEU A 105 1.78 -4.30 1.31
C LEU A 105 1.64 -5.53 0.40
N LEU A 106 1.67 -5.30 -0.92
CA LEU A 106 1.39 -6.33 -1.91
C LEU A 106 2.66 -6.76 -2.67
N LEU A 107 2.94 -8.06 -2.66
CA LEU A 107 4.04 -8.66 -3.41
C LEU A 107 3.50 -9.56 -4.54
N ALA A 108 3.77 -9.19 -5.79
CA ALA A 108 3.48 -10.04 -6.94
C ALA A 108 4.56 -11.14 -7.08
N VAL A 109 4.14 -12.41 -7.07
CA VAL A 109 5.05 -13.57 -7.29
C VAL A 109 5.40 -13.75 -8.76
N ASN A 110 4.50 -13.34 -9.66
CA ASN A 110 4.70 -13.30 -11.11
C ASN A 110 4.70 -11.83 -11.55
N ASN A 111 5.86 -11.20 -11.62
CA ASN A 111 5.97 -9.79 -12.00
C ASN A 111 6.23 -9.67 -13.51
N ALA A 112 5.47 -8.84 -14.23
CA ALA A 112 5.47 -8.76 -15.69
C ALA A 112 6.84 -8.40 -16.32
N ASP A 113 7.66 -7.61 -15.61
CA ASP A 113 8.83 -6.95 -16.21
C ASP A 113 10.20 -7.37 -15.63
N LYS A 114 10.29 -8.40 -14.75
CA LYS A 114 11.54 -8.65 -13.99
C LYS A 114 12.02 -10.11 -14.01
N ALA A 115 13.24 -10.31 -14.52
CA ALA A 115 14.08 -11.50 -14.34
C ALA A 115 14.66 -11.59 -12.89
N PRO A 116 15.39 -12.67 -12.49
CA PRO A 116 15.62 -13.01 -11.08
C PRO A 116 16.35 -11.93 -10.27
N LYS A 117 15.98 -11.83 -8.99
CA LYS A 117 16.34 -10.74 -8.06
C LYS A 117 17.17 -11.28 -6.88
N PRO A 118 18.02 -10.44 -6.24
CA PRO A 118 19.01 -10.86 -5.25
C PRO A 118 18.48 -11.48 -3.94
N ALA A 119 17.29 -11.13 -3.45
CA ALA A 119 16.72 -11.75 -2.25
C ALA A 119 15.57 -12.74 -2.59
N PRO A 120 15.56 -13.95 -2.01
CA PRO A 120 14.42 -14.87 -2.02
C PRO A 120 13.11 -14.25 -1.50
N PHE A 121 11.96 -14.77 -1.96
CA PHE A 121 10.64 -14.19 -1.65
C PHE A 121 10.30 -14.20 -0.16
N ASP A 122 10.60 -15.29 0.55
CA ASP A 122 10.46 -15.42 2.00
C ASP A 122 11.26 -14.33 2.77
N GLN A 123 12.48 -14.03 2.32
CA GLN A 123 13.27 -12.93 2.88
C GLN A 123 12.63 -11.58 2.61
N ARG A 124 12.05 -11.36 1.42
CA ARG A 124 11.33 -10.11 1.13
C ARG A 124 10.08 -9.96 1.99
N LEU A 125 9.35 -11.05 2.25
CA LEU A 125 8.20 -11.03 3.16
C LEU A 125 8.63 -10.72 4.59
N ALA A 126 9.75 -11.27 5.06
CA ALA A 126 10.34 -10.90 6.35
C ALA A 126 10.75 -9.42 6.42
N LEU A 127 11.29 -8.88 5.32
CA LEU A 127 11.58 -7.45 5.21
C LEU A 127 10.31 -6.59 5.16
N MET A 128 9.24 -7.05 4.50
CA MET A 128 7.93 -6.39 4.51
C MET A 128 7.33 -6.35 5.91
N TRP A 129 7.50 -7.41 6.71
CA TRP A 129 7.08 -7.45 8.11
C TRP A 129 7.81 -6.41 8.97
N ALA A 130 9.14 -6.31 8.84
CA ALA A 130 9.91 -5.26 9.51
C ALA A 130 9.49 -3.86 9.02
N PHE A 131 9.32 -3.70 7.71
CA PHE A 131 8.91 -2.45 7.09
C PHE A 131 7.51 -1.99 7.53
N ALA A 132 6.56 -2.90 7.75
CA ALA A 132 5.26 -2.57 8.33
C ALA A 132 5.40 -1.92 9.71
N LYS A 133 6.30 -2.45 10.56
CA LYS A 133 6.61 -1.85 11.87
C LYS A 133 7.24 -0.46 11.73
N ASP A 134 8.12 -0.27 10.76
CA ASP A 134 8.70 1.06 10.48
C ASP A 134 7.62 2.08 10.07
N ILE A 135 6.62 1.66 9.29
CA ILE A 135 5.47 2.50 8.90
C ILE A 135 4.64 2.89 10.12
N GLN A 136 4.37 1.96 11.04
CA GLN A 136 3.63 2.23 12.27
C GLN A 136 4.37 3.25 13.14
N SER A 137 5.68 3.03 13.37
CA SER A 137 6.52 3.95 14.14
C SER A 137 6.62 5.35 13.51
N SER A 138 6.63 5.44 12.17
CA SER A 138 6.74 6.71 11.44
C SER A 138 5.45 7.52 11.41
N SER A 139 4.30 6.89 11.72
CA SER A 139 2.98 7.54 11.61
C SER A 139 2.65 8.46 12.80
N GLY A 140 3.59 8.66 13.74
CA GLY A 140 3.53 9.73 14.73
C GLY A 140 2.37 9.59 15.72
N GLN A 141 2.29 8.47 16.43
CA GLN A 141 1.54 8.38 17.70
C GLN A 141 2.22 9.27 18.75
N GLY A 142 1.98 10.59 18.68
CA GLY A 142 2.09 11.43 19.85
C GLY A 142 0.92 11.04 20.76
N SER A 143 1.23 10.50 21.94
CA SER A 143 0.27 10.21 23.00
C SER A 143 -0.67 11.41 23.20
N ILE A 144 -1.90 11.35 22.69
CA ILE A 144 -2.95 12.29 23.07
C ILE A 144 -3.57 11.69 24.32
N VAL A 145 -3.16 12.21 25.47
CA VAL A 145 -3.88 11.99 26.72
C VAL A 145 -5.19 12.76 26.60
N SER A 146 -6.26 12.11 26.12
CA SER A 146 -7.60 12.66 26.27
C SER A 146 -8.04 12.43 27.71
N GLU A 147 -7.84 13.45 28.56
CA GLU A 147 -8.48 13.54 29.88
C GLU A 147 -9.97 13.81 29.69
N GLU A 148 -10.74 12.82 29.22
CA GLU A 148 -12.19 12.82 29.35
C GLU A 148 -12.61 11.86 30.46
N MET A 149 -13.04 12.49 31.57
CA MET A 149 -13.86 11.99 32.67
C MET A 149 -14.06 10.45 32.73
N GLY A 150 -13.13 9.76 33.39
CA GLY A 150 -13.44 8.54 34.15
C GLY A 150 -13.61 7.21 33.40
N LYS A 151 -13.31 7.11 32.10
CA LYS A 151 -13.17 5.81 31.40
C LYS A 151 -11.96 5.82 30.48
N THR A 152 -10.82 5.33 30.98
CA THR A 152 -9.63 5.07 30.17
C THR A 152 -9.90 3.92 29.19
N ARG A 153 -10.55 4.21 28.05
CA ARG A 153 -10.43 3.35 26.87
C ARG A 153 -9.13 3.76 26.19
N GLU A 154 -8.07 3.00 26.42
CA GLU A 154 -6.90 3.05 25.56
C GLU A 154 -7.37 2.69 24.15
N GLN A 155 -7.63 3.70 23.30
CA GLN A 155 -7.84 3.45 21.90
C GLN A 155 -6.47 3.06 21.34
N GLU A 156 -6.37 1.84 20.83
CA GLU A 156 -5.21 1.36 20.10
C GLU A 156 -5.12 2.15 18.79
N GLU A 157 -4.55 3.36 18.87
CA GLU A 157 -4.42 4.23 17.71
C GLU A 157 -3.47 3.60 16.70
N GLY A 158 -3.78 3.65 15.42
CA GLY A 158 -2.90 3.15 14.36
C GLY A 158 -3.63 2.28 13.36
N TRP A 159 -2.90 1.87 12.35
CA TRP A 159 -3.46 1.19 11.18
C TRP A 159 -3.11 -0.29 11.21
N ASN A 160 -4.09 -1.12 10.82
CA ASN A 160 -3.80 -2.49 10.46
C ASN A 160 -3.05 -2.49 9.12
N ILE A 161 -1.91 -3.19 9.09
CA ILE A 161 -1.10 -3.36 7.89
C ILE A 161 -1.13 -4.82 7.47
N ASP A 162 -1.70 -5.09 6.31
CA ASP A 162 -1.77 -6.41 5.71
C ASP A 162 -0.55 -6.66 4.82
N ILE A 163 -0.04 -7.89 4.85
CA ILE A 163 0.94 -8.39 3.88
C ILE A 163 0.23 -9.44 3.04
N ALA A 164 0.28 -9.27 1.72
CA ALA A 164 -0.37 -10.20 0.80
C ALA A 164 0.50 -10.56 -0.40
N LEU A 165 0.13 -11.67 -1.02
CA LEU A 165 0.68 -12.18 -2.27
C LEU A 165 -0.34 -12.05 -3.39
N SER A 166 0.15 -11.86 -4.62
CA SER A 166 -0.68 -11.96 -5.82
C SER A 166 0.05 -12.64 -6.97
N THR A 167 -0.68 -13.41 -7.78
CA THR A 167 -0.19 -13.99 -9.04
C THR A 167 -0.39 -13.04 -10.23
N GLN A 168 -1.15 -11.96 -10.05
CA GLN A 168 -1.49 -11.05 -11.15
C GLN A 168 -0.33 -10.09 -11.44
N PRO A 169 0.08 -9.93 -12.71
CA PRO A 169 1.17 -9.04 -13.08
C PRO A 169 0.75 -7.56 -13.14
N TYR A 170 -0.50 -7.26 -13.52
CA TYR A 170 -0.97 -5.90 -13.79
C TYR A 170 -1.82 -5.31 -12.66
N PHE A 171 -1.75 -3.98 -12.49
CA PHE A 171 -2.48 -3.26 -11.43
C PHE A 171 -4.00 -3.45 -11.47
N HIS A 172 -4.60 -3.43 -12.66
CA HIS A 172 -6.04 -3.59 -12.82
C HIS A 172 -6.51 -4.99 -12.41
N GLU A 173 -5.73 -6.01 -12.71
CA GLU A 173 -5.97 -7.40 -12.31
C GLU A 173 -5.75 -7.62 -10.81
N LYS A 174 -4.68 -7.06 -10.23
CA LYS A 174 -4.44 -7.08 -8.77
C LYS A 174 -5.60 -6.44 -8.03
N SER A 175 -6.05 -5.27 -8.49
CA SER A 175 -7.18 -4.56 -7.93
C SER A 175 -8.48 -5.36 -8.03
N ALA A 176 -8.71 -6.07 -9.14
CA ALA A 176 -9.86 -6.95 -9.30
C ALA A 176 -9.79 -8.15 -8.33
N ALA A 177 -8.63 -8.78 -8.19
CA ALA A 177 -8.43 -9.90 -7.27
C ALA A 177 -8.63 -9.49 -5.81
N ILE A 178 -8.18 -8.29 -5.42
CA ILE A 178 -8.45 -7.72 -4.09
C ILE A 178 -9.96 -7.50 -3.88
N ALA A 179 -10.66 -6.96 -4.88
CA ALA A 179 -12.09 -6.67 -4.78
C ALA A 179 -12.96 -7.95 -4.71
N GLN A 180 -12.46 -9.06 -5.26
CA GLN A 180 -13.10 -10.39 -5.21
C GLN A 180 -12.76 -11.19 -3.96
N SER A 181 -11.91 -10.66 -3.07
CA SER A 181 -11.42 -11.38 -1.90
C SER A 181 -12.37 -11.22 -0.72
N ASP A 182 -12.86 -12.35 -0.20
CA ASP A 182 -13.71 -12.39 0.99
C ASP A 182 -13.02 -11.84 2.25
N PHE A 183 -11.68 -11.79 2.26
CA PHE A 183 -10.88 -11.28 3.38
C PHE A 183 -11.30 -9.89 3.87
N TYR A 184 -11.76 -9.01 2.98
CA TYR A 184 -12.12 -7.63 3.32
C TYR A 184 -13.63 -7.39 3.47
N GLU A 185 -14.47 -8.42 3.39
CA GLU A 185 -15.93 -8.23 3.44
C GLU A 185 -16.43 -7.76 4.81
N GLY A 186 -15.67 -8.01 5.88
CA GLY A 186 -16.15 -7.83 7.24
C GLY A 186 -17.06 -8.98 7.68
N SER A 187 -17.22 -9.16 8.99
CA SER A 187 -18.17 -10.13 9.55
C SER A 187 -19.58 -9.54 9.69
N GLN A 188 -19.73 -8.22 9.53
CA GLN A 188 -21.01 -7.50 9.58
C GLN A 188 -21.52 -7.19 8.16
N ASN A 189 -22.82 -7.42 7.96
CA ASN A 189 -23.51 -7.45 6.66
C ASN A 189 -23.78 -6.05 6.03
N ASP A 190 -22.82 -5.12 6.09
CA ASP A 190 -22.92 -3.82 5.41
C ASP A 190 -22.56 -3.99 3.92
N LYS A 191 -23.46 -4.64 3.18
CA LYS A 191 -23.24 -5.04 1.77
C LYS A 191 -23.23 -3.90 0.76
N GLU A 192 -23.57 -2.68 1.17
CA GLU A 192 -23.78 -1.56 0.24
C GLU A 192 -22.55 -0.65 0.04
N GLU A 193 -21.60 -0.58 0.97
CA GLU A 193 -20.41 0.26 0.80
C GLU A 193 -19.32 -0.44 -0.04
N VAL A 194 -18.92 0.21 -1.15
CA VAL A 194 -17.79 -0.23 -1.98
C VAL A 194 -16.49 0.27 -1.35
N MET A 195 -15.56 -0.66 -1.07
CA MET A 195 -14.22 -0.32 -0.60
C MET A 195 -13.44 0.42 -1.70
N GLU A 196 -13.03 1.67 -1.43
CA GLU A 196 -12.17 2.43 -2.33
C GLU A 196 -10.70 1.99 -2.18
N GLN A 197 -10.05 1.62 -3.28
CA GLN A 197 -8.64 1.27 -3.29
C GLN A 197 -7.79 2.51 -3.62
N VAL A 198 -6.82 2.86 -2.79
CA VAL A 198 -5.86 3.95 -3.06
C VAL A 198 -4.51 3.33 -3.38
N ILE A 199 -4.20 3.21 -4.67
CA ILE A 199 -2.96 2.59 -5.14
C ILE A 199 -1.83 3.62 -5.11
N LEU A 200 -0.78 3.33 -4.34
CA LEU A 200 0.42 4.15 -4.27
C LEU A 200 1.34 3.81 -5.44
N ALA A 201 1.69 4.82 -6.23
CA ALA A 201 2.58 4.66 -7.39
C ALA A 201 3.64 5.77 -7.43
N GLY A 202 4.80 5.45 -8.00
CA GLY A 202 5.75 6.46 -8.44
C GLY A 202 5.45 6.91 -9.87
N TYR A 203 6.06 8.02 -10.29
CA TYR A 203 5.96 8.54 -11.66
C TYR A 203 6.21 7.46 -12.73
N ASP A 204 7.32 6.73 -12.65
CA ASP A 204 7.67 5.64 -13.59
C ASP A 204 6.56 4.58 -13.73
N THR A 205 5.89 4.28 -12.63
CA THR A 205 4.80 3.28 -12.61
C THR A 205 3.55 3.85 -13.25
N LEU A 206 3.26 5.14 -13.06
CA LEU A 206 2.15 5.81 -13.74
C LEU A 206 2.30 5.76 -15.27
N ILE A 207 3.50 6.04 -15.77
CA ILE A 207 3.81 5.92 -17.20
C ILE A 207 3.52 4.51 -17.72
N ARG A 208 3.91 3.49 -16.94
CA ARG A 208 3.63 2.09 -17.30
C ARG A 208 2.13 1.79 -17.28
N ILE A 209 1.37 2.28 -16.30
CA ILE A 209 -0.07 2.08 -16.22
C ILE A 209 -0.77 2.60 -17.48
N PHE A 210 -0.36 3.75 -18.02
CA PHE A 210 -0.96 4.32 -19.23
C PHE A 210 -0.33 3.88 -20.54
N ASN A 211 0.60 2.91 -20.53
CA ASN A 211 1.21 2.41 -21.76
C ASN A 211 0.33 1.31 -22.40
N PRO A 212 -0.21 1.52 -23.62
CA PRO A 212 -1.10 0.57 -24.28
C PRO A 212 -0.52 -0.84 -24.46
N LYS A 213 0.82 -0.98 -24.49
CA LYS A 213 1.49 -2.27 -24.70
C LYS A 213 1.12 -3.34 -23.66
N TYR A 214 0.66 -2.94 -22.47
CA TYR A 214 0.27 -3.87 -21.41
C TYR A 214 -1.17 -4.38 -21.50
N TYR A 215 -1.96 -3.92 -22.48
CA TYR A 215 -3.38 -4.23 -22.60
C TYR A 215 -3.72 -5.06 -23.84
N GLY A 216 -2.70 -5.45 -24.62
CA GLY A 216 -2.87 -6.19 -25.86
C GLY A 216 -3.09 -5.30 -27.09
N PRO A 217 -3.15 -5.91 -28.29
CA PRO A 217 -3.25 -5.17 -29.54
C PRO A 217 -4.62 -4.47 -29.66
N PRO A 218 -4.70 -3.34 -30.38
CA PRO A 218 -5.96 -2.67 -30.68
C PRO A 218 -6.95 -3.61 -31.38
N THR A 219 -8.21 -3.60 -30.95
CA THR A 219 -9.29 -4.35 -31.61
C THR A 219 -10.06 -3.44 -32.58
N SER A 220 -10.36 -3.91 -33.80
CA SER A 220 -11.25 -3.24 -34.77
C SER A 220 -12.72 -3.67 -34.61
N PRO A 221 -13.77 -2.84 -34.92
CA PRO A 221 -13.80 -1.41 -35.19
C PRO A 221 -14.55 -0.54 -34.13
N ALA A 222 -14.21 0.76 -34.12
CA ALA A 222 -14.87 2.03 -33.73
C ALA A 222 -15.96 2.14 -32.64
N ARG A 223 -16.70 1.09 -32.27
CA ARG A 223 -17.86 1.17 -31.34
C ARG A 223 -17.65 0.46 -30.00
N SER A 224 -16.57 -0.29 -29.83
CA SER A 224 -16.25 -0.97 -28.57
C SER A 224 -15.11 -0.29 -27.84
N ALA A 225 -15.16 -0.31 -26.50
CA ALA A 225 -14.07 0.12 -25.64
C ALA A 225 -12.71 -0.48 -26.08
N THR A 226 -11.66 0.35 -26.08
CA THR A 226 -10.29 -0.08 -26.36
C THR A 226 -9.82 -1.13 -25.34
N PRO A 227 -8.75 -1.91 -25.62
CA PRO A 227 -8.22 -2.86 -24.64
C PRO A 227 -7.82 -2.21 -23.31
N ILE A 228 -7.20 -1.02 -23.37
CA ILE A 228 -6.86 -0.26 -22.16
C ILE A 228 -8.11 0.22 -21.42
N GLN A 229 -9.19 0.60 -22.12
CA GLN A 229 -10.46 0.96 -21.49
C GLN A 229 -11.10 -0.24 -20.79
N LYS A 230 -11.16 -1.40 -21.45
CA LYS A 230 -11.69 -2.64 -20.86
C LYS A 230 -10.98 -3.01 -19.55
N ALA A 231 -9.68 -2.74 -19.46
CA ALA A 231 -8.88 -2.99 -18.27
C ALA A 231 -9.01 -1.89 -17.21
N LEU A 232 -8.90 -0.62 -17.61
CA LEU A 232 -8.77 0.50 -16.70
C LEU A 232 -10.11 1.12 -16.28
N ASP A 233 -11.20 0.99 -17.04
CA ASP A 233 -12.52 1.51 -16.64
C ASP A 233 -13.00 0.84 -15.34
N PRO A 234 -13.04 -0.50 -15.23
CA PRO A 234 -13.40 -1.14 -13.97
C PRO A 234 -12.40 -0.82 -12.85
N PHE A 235 -11.12 -0.68 -13.19
CA PHE A 235 -10.09 -0.32 -12.21
C PHE A 235 -10.37 1.05 -11.60
N PHE A 236 -10.57 2.08 -12.41
CA PHE A 236 -10.81 3.44 -11.94
C PHE A 236 -12.21 3.64 -11.32
N SER A 237 -13.17 2.76 -11.59
CA SER A 237 -14.46 2.77 -10.88
C SER A 237 -14.35 2.40 -9.40
N ARG A 238 -13.29 1.68 -9.00
CA ARG A 238 -13.05 1.24 -7.60
C ARG A 238 -11.75 1.78 -6.99
N ALA A 239 -10.81 2.22 -7.82
CA ALA A 239 -9.48 2.64 -7.39
C ALA A 239 -9.18 4.10 -7.72
N LYS A 240 -8.28 4.69 -6.93
CA LYS A 240 -7.58 5.94 -7.19
C LYS A 240 -6.09 5.65 -7.27
N LEU A 241 -5.36 6.43 -8.06
CA LEU A 241 -3.90 6.46 -8.04
C LEU A 241 -3.45 7.65 -7.21
N ARG A 242 -2.60 7.42 -6.21
CA ARG A 242 -1.86 8.48 -5.51
C ARG A 242 -0.40 8.40 -5.94
N VAL A 243 0.02 9.35 -6.76
CA VAL A 243 1.28 9.32 -7.48
C VAL A 243 2.28 10.25 -6.82
N THR A 244 3.38 9.66 -6.33
CA THR A 244 4.48 10.42 -5.74
C THR A 244 5.49 10.80 -6.82
N LEU A 245 5.69 12.10 -7.01
CA LEU A 245 6.67 12.64 -7.95
C LEU A 245 8.09 12.42 -7.44
N ARG A 246 9.01 12.13 -8.37
CA ARG A 246 10.45 12.11 -8.09
C ARG A 246 11.04 13.43 -8.59
N THR A 247 11.89 14.07 -7.80
CA THR A 247 12.67 15.23 -8.27
C THR A 247 14.12 14.81 -8.38
N ASP A 248 14.40 13.81 -9.22
CA ASP A 248 15.75 13.36 -9.56
C ASP A 248 16.08 13.65 -11.03
N ASP A 249 17.37 13.79 -11.29
CA ASP A 249 17.92 14.41 -12.51
C ASP A 249 17.70 13.58 -13.79
N GLU A 250 17.21 12.34 -13.68
CA GLU A 250 17.01 11.40 -14.80
C GLU A 250 15.71 11.63 -15.58
N TRP A 251 14.68 12.25 -14.99
CA TRP A 251 13.34 12.36 -15.59
C TRP A 251 12.82 13.80 -15.70
N GLY A 252 13.75 14.76 -15.69
CA GLY A 252 13.44 16.19 -15.73
C GLY A 252 12.95 16.73 -14.39
N GLY A 253 12.80 18.05 -14.34
CA GLY A 253 12.33 18.73 -13.14
C GLY A 253 10.88 18.38 -12.80
N LYS A 254 10.43 18.82 -11.62
CA LYS A 254 9.03 18.72 -11.19
C LYS A 254 8.07 19.25 -12.27
N GLU A 255 8.44 20.36 -12.91
CA GLU A 255 7.64 21.02 -13.94
C GLU A 255 7.52 20.16 -15.19
N ASP A 256 8.58 19.46 -15.61
CA ASP A 256 8.57 18.57 -16.77
C ASP A 256 7.70 17.34 -16.54
N GLN A 257 7.77 16.75 -15.34
CA GLN A 257 6.92 15.62 -14.97
C GLN A 257 5.45 16.02 -14.88
N LEU A 258 5.16 17.20 -14.33
CA LEU A 258 3.80 17.74 -14.29
C LEU A 258 3.28 18.08 -15.69
N ALA A 259 4.11 18.68 -16.55
CA ALA A 259 3.74 19.04 -17.92
C ALA A 259 3.50 17.80 -18.78
N TYR A 260 4.36 16.79 -18.68
CA TYR A 260 4.15 15.50 -19.35
C TYR A 260 2.85 14.84 -18.90
N LEU A 261 2.59 14.81 -17.58
CA LEU A 261 1.36 14.22 -17.06
C LEU A 261 0.13 15.04 -17.37
N GLN A 262 0.19 16.37 -17.40
CA GLN A 262 -0.90 17.16 -17.95
C GLN A 262 -1.11 16.80 -19.43
N GLY A 263 -0.04 16.65 -20.22
CA GLY A 263 -0.13 16.21 -21.60
C GLY A 263 -0.79 14.83 -21.78
N VAL A 264 -0.45 13.85 -20.92
CA VAL A 264 -0.97 12.47 -21.01
C VAL A 264 -2.33 12.29 -20.33
N LEU A 265 -2.58 12.97 -19.21
CA LEU A 265 -3.79 12.84 -18.40
C LEU A 265 -4.89 13.86 -18.77
N THR A 266 -4.62 14.80 -19.67
CA THR A 266 -5.66 15.64 -20.28
C THR A 266 -6.39 14.90 -21.39
N GLY A 267 -7.57 15.42 -21.74
CA GLY A 267 -8.51 14.75 -22.64
C GLY A 267 -7.94 14.35 -24.00
N GLU A 268 -6.96 15.07 -24.54
CA GLU A 268 -6.32 14.70 -25.81
C GLU A 268 -5.27 13.59 -25.63
N GLY A 269 -4.46 13.64 -24.57
CA GLY A 269 -3.46 12.62 -24.25
C GLY A 269 -4.07 11.26 -23.93
N LEU A 270 -5.10 11.25 -23.09
CA LEU A 270 -5.81 10.01 -22.75
C LEU A 270 -6.45 9.40 -23.99
N ARG A 271 -7.05 10.20 -24.88
CA ARG A 271 -7.60 9.69 -26.14
C ARG A 271 -6.53 9.11 -27.06
N LYS A 272 -5.33 9.69 -27.13
CA LYS A 272 -4.21 9.18 -27.94
C LYS A 272 -3.75 7.78 -27.49
N VAL A 273 -3.78 7.49 -26.19
CA VAL A 273 -3.49 6.14 -25.66
C VAL A 273 -4.72 5.23 -25.63
N GLY A 274 -5.88 5.70 -26.11
CA GLY A 274 -7.13 4.95 -26.14
C GLY A 274 -7.90 4.95 -24.83
N GLY A 275 -7.58 5.84 -23.88
CA GLY A 275 -8.16 5.94 -22.55
C GLY A 275 -9.38 6.88 -22.40
N SER A 276 -9.99 6.86 -21.21
CA SER A 276 -11.15 7.70 -20.85
C SER A 276 -10.74 8.95 -20.07
N GLN A 277 -11.34 10.11 -20.38
CA GLN A 277 -11.02 11.38 -19.72
C GLN A 277 -11.34 11.40 -18.23
N GLU A 278 -12.32 10.60 -17.80
CA GLU A 278 -12.77 10.53 -16.40
C GLU A 278 -11.69 9.98 -15.45
N TRP A 279 -10.72 9.23 -15.98
CA TRP A 279 -9.62 8.67 -15.18
C TRP A 279 -8.76 9.76 -14.53
N GLY A 280 -8.63 10.93 -15.18
CA GLY A 280 -7.88 12.05 -14.61
C GLY A 280 -8.38 12.48 -13.23
N ARG A 281 -9.69 12.38 -12.97
CA ARG A 281 -10.31 12.72 -11.67
C ARG A 281 -10.00 11.70 -10.57
N ARG A 282 -9.49 10.53 -10.94
CA ARG A 282 -9.13 9.42 -10.03
C ARG A 282 -7.63 9.37 -9.75
N ILE A 283 -6.88 10.40 -10.16
CA ILE A 283 -5.44 10.47 -10.03
C ILE A 283 -5.08 11.70 -9.19
N GLU A 284 -4.41 11.46 -8.08
CA GLU A 284 -3.87 12.49 -7.19
C GLU A 284 -2.35 12.55 -7.34
N MET A 285 -1.80 13.75 -7.49
CA MET A 285 -0.36 13.98 -7.51
C MET A 285 0.09 14.50 -6.15
N VAL A 286 1.14 13.91 -5.60
CA VAL A 286 1.74 14.33 -4.33
C VAL A 286 3.24 14.52 -4.46
N GLU A 287 3.75 15.53 -3.75
CA GLU A 287 5.18 15.82 -3.71
C GLU A 287 5.90 14.84 -2.79
N GLY A 288 7.00 14.26 -3.28
CA GLY A 288 7.96 13.58 -2.40
C GLY A 288 8.70 14.61 -1.55
N ARG A 289 8.60 14.54 -0.21
CA ARG A 289 9.42 15.41 0.67
C ARG A 289 10.91 15.28 0.33
N LYS A 290 11.60 16.42 0.16
CA LYS A 290 13.04 16.48 -0.12
C LYS A 290 13.82 15.84 1.03
N LYS A 291 15.01 15.31 0.75
CA LYS A 291 15.94 14.70 1.73
C LYS A 291 16.30 15.62 2.92
N ARG A 292 16.07 16.94 2.81
CA ARG A 292 16.46 17.96 3.82
C ARG A 292 15.45 18.22 4.94
N ASP A 293 14.25 17.62 4.93
CA ASP A 293 13.26 17.81 6.00
C ASP A 293 13.43 16.86 7.20
N VAL A 294 14.62 16.28 7.37
CA VAL A 294 15.02 15.76 8.68
C VAL A 294 15.48 16.98 9.47
N ARG A 295 14.58 17.56 10.28
CA ARG A 295 15.00 18.54 11.29
C ARG A 295 16.09 17.88 12.13
N SER A 296 17.30 18.44 12.03
CA SER A 296 18.37 18.27 12.99
C SER A 296 17.80 18.53 14.37
N GLY A 297 17.73 17.47 15.17
CA GLY A 297 17.27 17.50 16.55
C GLY A 297 18.25 16.71 17.41
N CYS A 298 19.53 17.07 17.34
CA CYS A 298 20.52 16.68 18.32
C CYS A 298 21.62 17.74 18.34
N SER A 299 21.32 18.90 18.93
CA SER A 299 22.36 19.69 19.58
C SER A 299 22.61 19.02 20.92
N ALA A 300 23.65 18.20 21.00
CA ALA A 300 24.31 17.91 22.25
C ALA A 300 25.52 18.86 22.29
N GLU A 301 25.39 19.93 23.07
CA GLU A 301 26.55 20.68 23.55
C GLU A 301 27.38 19.74 24.44
N ALA A 302 28.68 19.74 24.19
CA ALA A 302 29.72 19.30 25.11
C ALA A 302 30.62 20.50 25.39
#